data_AF-A0A3A8HED2-F1
#
_entry.id   AF-A0A3A8HED2-F1
#
_cell.length_a   1.000
_cell.length_b   1.000
_cell.length_c   1.000
_cell.angle_alpha   90.00
_cell.angle_beta   90.00
_cell.angle_gamma   90.00
#
_symmetry.space_group_name_H-M   'P 1'
#
loop_
_entity.id
_entity.type
_entity.pdbx_description
1 polymer ?
#
loop_
_entity_poly.entity_id
_entity_poly.type
_entity_poly.pdbx_seq_one_letter_code
_entity_poly.pdbx_strand_id
1 'polypeptide(L)'
;MTKIISKDIHCALCGAPHAQRLIASTSTFGNPDLDGRPAGMARSTLSHWVQECPNCGYCAAELSKAHPSARALVQSDSYRALCSDRSAPALATRFLRAALVREAAGDLSGAGHARLHAAWAADDAGAEQLASQWRSDAADALLASPGSTREAGDWRGWQAACVVDILRRAGRAVQARQHAERILDGGASPLVTQVLRFQLAALASGDMLRHTVDQALGRPEPAPGRRTLGDPLLEYLQQNHGQLLTQAERKAMWMDTVQTQEGPRWLTDDPAVLSLLTEGKAGLGRAIEQRLRAELAGELVINRCPKCGALARTSKARQCRQCPHTWRDSPV
;
A
#
# COMPACT_ATOMS: atom_id res chain seq x y z
N MET A 1 -8.41 -2.25 12.21
CA MET A 1 -9.88 -2.18 12.03
C MET A 1 -10.16 -0.97 11.14
N THR A 2 -10.97 -1.13 10.11
CA THR A 2 -11.36 -0.02 9.22
C THR A 2 -12.56 0.71 9.82
N LYS A 3 -12.48 2.04 9.94
CA LYS A 3 -13.58 2.88 10.38
C LYS A 3 -14.22 3.54 9.17
N ILE A 4 -15.49 3.25 8.93
CA ILE A 4 -16.31 3.89 7.90
C ILE A 4 -17.30 4.80 8.60
N ILE A 5 -17.38 6.06 8.18
CA ILE A 5 -18.33 7.05 8.71
C ILE A 5 -19.33 7.45 7.62
N SER A 6 -20.53 7.86 8.04
CA SER A 6 -21.49 8.51 7.15
C SER A 6 -21.37 10.02 7.28
N LYS A 7 -21.32 10.74 6.17
CA LYS A 7 -21.30 12.21 6.15
C LYS A 7 -22.18 12.72 5.01
N ASP A 8 -22.98 13.74 5.28
CA ASP A 8 -23.73 14.43 4.23
C ASP A 8 -22.79 15.31 3.41
N ILE A 9 -22.75 15.04 2.10
CA ILE A 9 -21.97 15.79 1.11
C ILE A 9 -22.94 16.38 0.11
N HIS A 10 -22.81 17.68 -0.15
CA HIS A 10 -23.56 18.36 -1.19
C HIS A 10 -22.86 18.13 -2.54
N CYS A 11 -23.62 17.68 -3.53
CA CYS A 11 -23.07 17.49 -4.87
C CYS A 11 -22.70 18.85 -5.50
N ALA A 12 -21.46 18.99 -5.97
CA ALA A 12 -20.98 20.20 -6.63
C ALA A 12 -21.72 20.53 -7.95
N LEU A 13 -22.40 19.55 -8.56
CA LEU A 13 -23.15 19.78 -9.81
C LEU A 13 -24.61 20.16 -9.58
N CYS A 14 -25.34 19.43 -8.74
CA CYS A 14 -26.78 19.64 -8.55
C CYS A 14 -27.16 20.21 -7.18
N GLY A 15 -26.21 20.42 -6.26
CA GLY A 15 -26.45 20.96 -4.93
C GLY A 15 -27.13 20.00 -3.94
N ALA A 16 -27.72 18.90 -4.42
CA ALA A 16 -28.43 17.94 -3.57
C ALA A 16 -27.52 17.34 -2.48
N PRO A 17 -27.96 17.31 -1.21
CA PRO A 17 -27.25 16.67 -0.12
C PRO A 17 -27.47 15.16 -0.15
N HIS A 18 -26.39 14.40 -0.01
CA HIS A 18 -26.46 12.94 0.07
C HIS A 18 -25.50 12.41 1.13
N ALA A 19 -25.97 11.45 1.92
CA ALA A 19 -25.14 10.70 2.84
C ALA A 19 -24.16 9.81 2.07
N GLN A 20 -22.86 10.04 2.26
CA GLN A 20 -21.78 9.26 1.66
C GLN A 20 -21.01 8.50 2.74
N ARG A 21 -20.63 7.26 2.42
CA ARG A 21 -19.81 6.42 3.31
C ARG A 21 -18.33 6.65 3.03
N LEU A 22 -17.64 7.27 3.98
CA LEU A 22 -16.23 7.66 3.87
C LEU A 22 -15.34 6.77 4.72
N ILE A 23 -14.15 6.46 4.22
CA ILE A 23 -13.10 5.79 5.00
C ILE A 23 -12.49 6.84 5.94
N ALA A 24 -12.80 6.76 7.23
CA ALA A 24 -12.20 7.62 8.25
C ALA A 24 -10.82 7.13 8.67
N SER A 25 -10.65 5.81 8.73
CA SER A 25 -9.34 5.18 8.92
C SER A 25 -9.33 3.77 8.35
N THR A 26 -8.18 3.36 7.83
CA THR A 26 -7.95 2.00 7.37
C THR A 26 -6.51 1.60 7.69
N SER A 27 -6.29 0.32 7.89
CA SER A 27 -4.96 -0.26 8.12
C SER A 27 -4.63 -1.18 6.95
N THR A 28 -3.44 -1.02 6.37
CA THR A 28 -2.91 -1.93 5.36
C THR A 28 -1.84 -2.80 6.01
N PHE A 29 -1.99 -4.13 5.88
CA PHE A 29 -0.99 -5.10 6.30
C PHE A 29 -0.61 -5.96 5.09
N GLY A 30 0.68 -6.19 4.91
CA GLY A 30 1.23 -6.86 3.73
C GLY A 30 1.53 -5.90 2.58
N ASN A 31 2.24 -6.41 1.58
CA ASN A 31 2.56 -5.66 0.37
C ASN A 31 1.41 -5.74 -0.65
N PRO A 32 1.27 -4.75 -1.55
CA PRO A 32 0.19 -4.74 -2.54
C PRO A 32 0.33 -5.85 -3.61
N ASP A 33 -0.72 -5.98 -4.42
CA ASP A 33 -0.63 -6.63 -5.73
C ASP A 33 0.36 -5.86 -6.63
N LEU A 34 0.86 -6.51 -7.69
CA LEU A 34 1.85 -5.91 -8.61
C LEU A 34 1.33 -4.68 -9.36
N ASP A 35 0.01 -4.53 -9.55
CA ASP A 35 -0.62 -3.32 -10.10
C ASP A 35 -0.88 -2.22 -9.05
N GLY A 36 -0.42 -2.41 -7.81
CA GLY A 36 -0.57 -1.46 -6.71
C GLY A 36 -1.87 -1.60 -5.91
N ARG A 37 -2.73 -2.59 -6.21
CA ARG A 37 -3.92 -2.85 -5.39
C ARG A 37 -3.49 -3.19 -3.96
N PRO A 38 -3.98 -2.49 -2.92
CA PRO A 38 -3.51 -2.71 -1.56
C PRO A 38 -3.90 -4.10 -1.05
N ALA A 39 -3.15 -4.60 -0.07
CA ALA A 39 -3.45 -5.85 0.62
C ALA A 39 -4.45 -5.69 1.78
N GLY A 40 -4.94 -6.82 2.27
CA GLY A 40 -5.72 -6.92 3.50
C GLY A 40 -6.99 -6.06 3.51
N MET A 41 -7.31 -5.49 4.67
CA MET A 41 -8.54 -4.73 4.90
C MET A 41 -8.70 -3.50 3.99
N ALA A 42 -7.61 -2.90 3.52
CA ALA A 42 -7.69 -1.74 2.62
C ALA A 42 -8.30 -2.11 1.27
N ARG A 43 -8.00 -3.31 0.74
CA ARG A 43 -8.53 -3.80 -0.53
C ARG A 43 -10.06 -3.92 -0.54
N SER A 44 -10.64 -4.34 0.58
CA SER A 44 -12.09 -4.52 0.73
C SER A 44 -12.86 -3.20 0.80
N THR A 45 -12.17 -2.05 0.84
CA THR A 45 -12.80 -0.73 0.89
C THR A 45 -13.00 -0.08 -0.48
N LEU A 46 -12.70 -0.79 -1.57
CA LEU A 46 -12.78 -0.28 -2.95
C LEU A 46 -14.13 0.41 -3.27
N SER A 47 -15.23 -0.11 -2.72
CA SER A 47 -16.58 0.45 -2.89
C SER A 47 -16.76 1.86 -2.31
N HIS A 48 -15.83 2.34 -1.51
CA HIS A 48 -15.82 3.67 -0.87
C HIS A 48 -14.82 4.64 -1.50
N TRP A 49 -14.10 4.23 -2.56
CA TRP A 49 -13.07 5.08 -3.20
C TRP A 49 -13.65 5.97 -4.30
N VAL A 50 -14.91 5.74 -4.67
CA VAL A 50 -15.68 6.57 -5.60
C VAL A 50 -17.08 6.81 -5.01
N GLN A 51 -17.50 8.06 -5.06
CA GLN A 51 -18.82 8.52 -4.67
C GLN A 51 -19.66 8.72 -5.93
N GLU A 52 -20.97 8.50 -5.80
CA GLU A 52 -21.96 8.75 -6.85
C GLU A 52 -23.07 9.63 -6.28
N CYS A 53 -23.44 10.67 -7.01
CA CYS A 53 -24.61 11.47 -6.72
C CYS A 53 -25.87 10.76 -7.25
N PRO A 54 -26.81 10.32 -6.39
CA PRO A 54 -28.03 9.65 -6.85
C PRO A 54 -28.95 10.54 -7.70
N ASN A 55 -28.84 11.87 -7.55
CA ASN A 55 -29.71 12.81 -8.26
C ASN A 55 -29.26 13.07 -9.71
N CYS A 56 -27.96 13.29 -9.93
CA CYS A 56 -27.44 13.63 -11.27
C CYS A 56 -26.47 12.61 -11.86
N GLY A 57 -26.14 11.53 -11.14
CA GLY A 57 -25.21 10.49 -11.60
C GLY A 57 -23.73 10.88 -11.56
N TYR A 58 -23.39 12.09 -11.07
CA TYR A 58 -22.00 12.55 -10.96
C TYR A 58 -21.15 11.60 -10.11
N CYS A 59 -20.04 11.12 -10.67
CA CYS A 59 -19.09 10.23 -10.00
C CYS A 59 -17.73 10.92 -9.81
N ALA A 60 -17.22 10.91 -8.58
CA ALA A 60 -15.92 11.49 -8.23
C ALA A 60 -15.38 10.88 -6.93
N ALA A 61 -14.11 11.09 -6.61
CA ALA A 61 -13.57 10.74 -5.30
C ALA A 61 -14.22 11.56 -4.16
N GLU A 62 -14.65 12.78 -4.46
CA GLU A 62 -15.30 13.70 -3.53
C GLU A 62 -16.40 14.49 -4.26
N LEU A 63 -17.68 14.28 -3.93
CA LEU A 63 -18.81 14.93 -4.63
C LEU A 63 -18.88 16.44 -4.43
N SER A 64 -18.28 16.97 -3.37
CA SER A 64 -18.23 18.41 -3.09
C SER A 64 -17.26 19.17 -4.01
N LYS A 65 -16.51 18.48 -4.86
CA LYS A 65 -15.58 19.07 -5.82
C LYS A 65 -15.96 18.65 -7.23
N ALA A 66 -15.98 19.59 -8.16
CA ALA A 66 -16.15 19.30 -9.57
C ALA A 66 -15.33 20.25 -10.43
N HIS A 67 -14.71 19.71 -11.48
CA HIS A 67 -14.12 20.51 -12.54
C HIS A 67 -15.25 21.15 -13.38
N PRO A 68 -15.07 22.37 -13.92
CA PRO A 68 -16.11 23.04 -14.73
C PRO A 68 -16.66 22.19 -15.88
N SER A 69 -15.84 21.34 -16.51
CA SER A 69 -16.27 20.46 -17.61
C SER A 69 -17.24 19.34 -17.18
N ALA A 70 -17.32 19.01 -15.88
CA ALA A 70 -18.12 17.90 -15.39
C ALA A 70 -19.64 18.09 -15.62
N ARG A 71 -20.14 19.33 -15.63
CA ARG A 71 -21.58 19.61 -15.84
C ARG A 71 -22.03 19.19 -17.23
N ALA A 72 -21.27 19.55 -18.26
CA ALA A 72 -21.57 19.16 -19.64
C ALA A 72 -21.35 17.66 -19.84
N LEU A 73 -20.28 17.10 -19.23
CA LEU A 73 -19.93 15.70 -19.36
C LEU A 73 -20.99 14.75 -18.81
N VAL A 74 -21.59 15.04 -17.65
CA VAL A 74 -22.65 14.19 -17.07
C VAL A 74 -23.88 14.08 -17.99
N GLN A 75 -24.07 15.04 -18.90
CA GLN A 75 -25.13 15.04 -19.89
C GLN A 75 -24.74 14.37 -21.22
N SER A 76 -23.46 14.01 -21.42
CA SER A 76 -23.00 13.40 -22.67
C SER A 76 -23.52 11.97 -22.83
N ASP A 77 -23.70 11.54 -24.08
CA ASP A 77 -24.16 10.18 -24.38
C ASP A 77 -23.19 9.12 -23.85
N SER A 78 -21.87 9.37 -23.98
CA SER A 78 -20.84 8.48 -23.46
C SER A 78 -20.93 8.27 -21.94
N TYR A 79 -21.27 9.32 -21.19
CA TYR A 79 -21.44 9.23 -19.74
C TYR A 79 -22.74 8.52 -19.37
N ARG A 80 -23.84 8.90 -20.04
CA ARG A 80 -25.17 8.34 -19.79
C ARG A 80 -25.26 6.86 -20.15
N ALA A 81 -24.57 6.43 -21.20
CA ALA A 81 -24.46 5.01 -21.57
C ALA A 81 -23.94 4.17 -20.40
N LEU A 82 -22.88 4.63 -19.71
CA LEU A 82 -22.31 3.96 -18.53
C LEU A 82 -23.25 3.96 -17.32
N CYS A 83 -24.15 4.93 -17.20
CA CYS A 83 -25.17 4.95 -16.12
C CYS A 83 -26.22 3.85 -16.33
N SER A 84 -26.59 3.56 -17.57
CA SER A 84 -27.63 2.59 -17.93
C SER A 84 -27.09 1.18 -18.22
N ASP A 85 -25.78 1.01 -18.36
CA ASP A 85 -25.17 -0.28 -18.69
C ASP A 85 -25.31 -1.28 -17.55
N ARG A 86 -26.10 -2.33 -17.81
CA ARG A 86 -26.30 -3.46 -16.87
C ARG A 86 -25.42 -4.67 -17.19
N SER A 87 -24.68 -4.64 -18.29
CA SER A 87 -23.73 -5.69 -18.66
C SER A 87 -22.43 -5.60 -17.88
N ALA A 88 -22.11 -4.40 -17.35
CA ALA A 88 -20.94 -4.13 -16.53
C ALA A 88 -21.28 -4.06 -15.02
N PRO A 89 -20.33 -4.42 -14.12
CA PRO A 89 -20.53 -4.25 -12.68
C PRO A 89 -20.73 -2.78 -12.28
N ALA A 90 -21.77 -2.50 -11.48
CA ALA A 90 -22.14 -1.13 -11.10
C ALA A 90 -21.04 -0.35 -10.35
N LEU A 91 -20.14 -1.03 -9.63
CA LEU A 91 -18.97 -0.36 -9.02
C LEU A 91 -17.95 0.04 -10.09
N ALA A 92 -17.72 -0.80 -11.09
CA ALA A 92 -16.79 -0.51 -12.16
C ALA A 92 -17.28 0.67 -13.02
N THR A 93 -18.56 0.71 -13.38
CA THR A 93 -19.13 1.82 -14.16
C THR A 93 -19.09 3.16 -13.43
N ARG A 94 -19.17 3.17 -12.09
CA ARG A 94 -18.91 4.37 -11.28
C ARG A 94 -17.47 4.88 -11.44
N PHE A 95 -16.49 3.98 -11.41
CA PHE A 95 -15.10 4.36 -11.63
C PHE A 95 -14.83 4.83 -13.07
N LEU A 96 -15.41 4.19 -14.08
CA LEU A 96 -15.29 4.64 -15.48
C LEU A 96 -15.88 6.04 -15.68
N ARG A 97 -17.03 6.32 -15.08
CA ARG A 97 -17.63 7.66 -15.08
C ARG A 97 -16.72 8.68 -14.39
N ALA A 98 -16.09 8.32 -13.27
CA ALA A 98 -15.10 9.16 -12.62
C ALA A 98 -13.84 9.36 -13.49
N ALA A 99 -13.43 8.35 -14.27
CA ALA A 99 -12.32 8.46 -15.22
C ALA A 99 -12.62 9.46 -16.33
N LEU A 100 -13.81 9.42 -16.93
CA LEU A 100 -14.24 10.41 -17.94
C LEU A 100 -14.18 11.84 -17.39
N VAL A 101 -14.60 12.04 -16.12
CA VAL A 101 -14.52 13.37 -15.47
C VAL A 101 -13.09 13.86 -15.35
N ARG A 102 -12.15 12.98 -14.97
CA ARG A 102 -10.74 13.32 -14.83
C ARG A 102 -10.08 13.60 -16.18
N GLU A 103 -10.38 12.77 -17.17
CA GLU A 103 -9.90 12.93 -18.54
C GLU A 103 -10.37 14.26 -19.16
N ALA A 104 -11.65 14.62 -18.98
CA ALA A 104 -12.21 15.91 -19.39
C ALA A 104 -11.65 17.11 -18.59
N ALA A 105 -10.90 16.87 -17.51
CA ALA A 105 -10.16 17.87 -16.76
C ALA A 105 -8.66 17.89 -17.11
N GLY A 106 -8.22 17.06 -18.06
CA GLY A 106 -6.82 16.91 -18.45
C GLY A 106 -5.97 16.05 -17.50
N ASP A 107 -6.57 15.45 -16.47
CA ASP A 107 -5.90 14.57 -15.51
C ASP A 107 -5.85 13.12 -16.02
N LEU A 108 -4.96 12.88 -16.98
CA LEU A 108 -4.78 11.55 -17.59
C LEU A 108 -4.30 10.51 -16.57
N SER A 109 -3.39 10.87 -15.68
CA SER A 109 -2.92 9.97 -14.61
C SER A 109 -4.08 9.52 -13.72
N GLY A 110 -4.88 10.46 -13.21
CA GLY A 110 -6.02 10.13 -12.38
C GLY A 110 -7.12 9.36 -13.14
N ALA A 111 -7.32 9.65 -14.44
CA ALA A 111 -8.22 8.87 -15.29
C ALA A 111 -7.74 7.42 -15.44
N GLY A 112 -6.44 7.21 -15.63
CA GLY A 112 -5.80 5.89 -15.69
C GLY A 112 -6.00 5.09 -14.39
N HIS A 113 -5.75 5.70 -13.23
CA HIS A 113 -6.00 5.06 -11.94
C HIS A 113 -7.48 4.72 -11.73
N ALA A 114 -8.40 5.61 -12.13
CA ALA A 114 -9.84 5.32 -12.04
C ALA A 114 -10.24 4.13 -12.94
N ARG A 115 -9.70 4.04 -14.17
CA ARG A 115 -9.89 2.87 -15.04
C ARG A 115 -9.32 1.59 -14.43
N LEU A 116 -8.15 1.67 -13.79
CA LEU A 116 -7.58 0.53 -13.06
C LEU A 116 -8.47 0.06 -11.90
N HIS A 117 -9.04 0.99 -11.14
CA HIS A 117 -10.01 0.65 -10.09
C HIS A 117 -11.29 0.02 -10.65
N ALA A 118 -11.73 0.44 -11.84
CA ALA A 118 -12.83 -0.22 -12.55
C ALA A 118 -12.46 -1.68 -12.90
N ALA A 119 -11.25 -1.92 -13.37
CA ALA A 119 -10.75 -3.26 -13.64
C ALA A 119 -10.67 -4.12 -12.36
N TRP A 120 -10.28 -3.56 -11.22
CA TRP A 120 -10.32 -4.29 -9.94
C TRP A 120 -11.73 -4.65 -9.50
N ALA A 121 -12.70 -3.74 -9.70
CA ALA A 121 -14.10 -4.02 -9.43
C ALA A 121 -14.67 -5.08 -10.40
N ALA A 122 -14.17 -5.14 -11.64
CA ALA A 122 -14.49 -6.20 -12.59
C ALA A 122 -13.90 -7.55 -12.18
N ASP A 123 -12.64 -7.60 -11.74
CA ASP A 123 -12.03 -8.83 -11.17
C ASP A 123 -12.88 -9.37 -10.01
N ASP A 124 -13.27 -8.51 -9.06
CA ASP A 124 -14.07 -8.89 -7.90
C ASP A 124 -15.47 -9.42 -8.28
N ALA A 125 -15.98 -9.02 -9.45
CA ALA A 125 -17.25 -9.46 -10.00
C ALA A 125 -17.11 -10.64 -10.99
N GLY A 126 -15.89 -11.14 -11.24
CA GLY A 126 -15.63 -12.22 -12.21
C GLY A 126 -15.74 -11.81 -13.68
N ALA A 127 -15.72 -10.51 -13.99
CA ALA A 127 -15.86 -9.99 -15.36
C ALA A 127 -14.49 -9.83 -16.04
N GLU A 128 -13.82 -10.95 -16.32
CA GLU A 128 -12.42 -10.99 -16.76
C GLU A 128 -12.14 -10.22 -18.06
N GLN A 129 -13.00 -10.33 -19.08
CA GLN A 129 -12.80 -9.61 -20.35
C GLN A 129 -12.86 -8.09 -20.15
N LEU A 130 -13.82 -7.61 -19.35
CA LEU A 130 -13.94 -6.19 -19.01
C LEU A 130 -12.73 -5.72 -18.20
N ALA A 131 -12.26 -6.56 -17.25
CA ALA A 131 -11.10 -6.24 -16.44
C ALA A 131 -9.81 -6.12 -17.29
N SER A 132 -9.64 -6.99 -18.29
CA SER A 132 -8.53 -6.91 -19.25
C SER A 132 -8.62 -5.64 -20.11
N GLN A 133 -9.79 -5.36 -20.68
CA GLN A 133 -10.01 -4.18 -21.51
C GLN A 133 -9.72 -2.88 -20.74
N TRP A 134 -10.30 -2.72 -19.54
CA TRP A 134 -10.11 -1.49 -18.77
C TRP A 134 -8.71 -1.33 -18.20
N ARG A 135 -7.94 -2.43 -18.05
CA ARG A 135 -6.49 -2.34 -17.83
C ARG A 135 -5.75 -1.81 -19.05
N SER A 136 -6.12 -2.24 -20.25
CA SER A 136 -5.56 -1.67 -21.48
C SER A 136 -5.79 -0.16 -21.54
N ASP A 137 -7.04 0.28 -21.30
CA ASP A 137 -7.39 1.70 -21.31
C ASP A 137 -6.69 2.48 -20.19
N ALA A 138 -6.52 1.86 -19.01
CA ALA A 138 -5.76 2.44 -17.90
C ALA A 138 -4.29 2.63 -18.27
N ALA A 139 -3.66 1.63 -18.88
CA ALA A 139 -2.27 1.70 -19.31
C ALA A 139 -2.05 2.80 -20.35
N ASP A 140 -2.95 2.96 -21.32
CA ASP A 140 -2.85 4.02 -22.32
C ASP A 140 -2.87 5.42 -21.67
N ALA A 141 -3.80 5.65 -20.72
CA ALA A 141 -3.88 6.92 -20.01
C ALA A 141 -2.65 7.18 -19.12
N LEU A 142 -2.16 6.16 -18.40
CA LEU A 142 -0.98 6.28 -17.54
C LEU A 142 0.31 6.52 -18.33
N LEU A 143 0.48 5.85 -19.48
CA LEU A 143 1.63 6.02 -20.37
C LEU A 143 1.61 7.37 -21.10
N ALA A 144 0.43 7.90 -21.40
CA ALA A 144 0.28 9.21 -22.03
C ALA A 144 0.44 10.39 -21.05
N SER A 145 0.36 10.15 -19.73
CA SER A 145 0.49 11.20 -18.73
C SER A 145 1.93 11.72 -18.63
N PRO A 146 2.19 13.02 -18.81
CA PRO A 146 3.51 13.60 -18.56
C PRO A 146 3.84 13.51 -17.07
N GLY A 147 5.02 13.00 -16.71
CA GLY A 147 5.58 13.20 -15.36
C GLY A 147 5.69 12.00 -14.42
N SER A 148 5.68 10.75 -14.89
CA SER A 148 6.01 9.61 -14.02
C SER A 148 7.53 9.40 -13.80
N THR A 149 8.39 10.31 -14.27
CA THR A 149 9.85 10.09 -14.34
C THR A 149 10.64 10.90 -13.32
N ARG A 150 10.82 10.28 -12.16
CA ARG A 150 12.04 10.11 -11.35
C ARG A 150 11.61 9.98 -9.90
N GLU A 151 11.01 8.83 -9.58
CA GLU A 151 10.90 8.44 -8.18
C GLU A 151 12.32 8.39 -7.60
N ALA A 152 12.52 9.05 -6.46
CA ALA A 152 13.78 9.03 -5.73
C ALA A 152 13.57 8.28 -4.42
N GLY A 153 14.62 7.61 -3.96
CA GLY A 153 14.59 6.87 -2.70
C GLY A 153 14.06 5.44 -2.84
N ASP A 154 13.41 4.99 -1.77
CA ASP A 154 12.80 3.67 -1.62
C ASP A 154 11.94 3.30 -2.83
N TRP A 155 12.09 2.06 -3.33
CA TRP A 155 11.21 1.53 -4.37
C TRP A 155 11.19 2.37 -5.65
N ARG A 156 12.28 3.07 -5.98
CA ARG A 156 12.43 3.81 -7.24
C ARG A 156 12.04 2.95 -8.45
N GLY A 157 11.08 3.43 -9.22
CA GLY A 157 10.56 2.77 -10.42
C GLY A 157 9.28 1.96 -10.16
N TRP A 158 8.74 1.97 -8.95
CA TRP A 158 7.56 1.22 -8.56
C TRP A 158 6.32 1.61 -9.36
N GLN A 159 6.01 2.90 -9.51
CA GLN A 159 4.84 3.32 -10.31
C GLN A 159 4.90 2.82 -11.75
N ALA A 160 6.08 2.88 -12.37
CA ALA A 160 6.29 2.36 -13.71
C ALA A 160 6.21 0.82 -13.75
N ALA A 161 6.72 0.14 -12.71
CA ALA A 161 6.60 -1.31 -12.58
C ALA A 161 5.15 -1.77 -12.38
N CYS A 162 4.28 -0.97 -11.76
CA CYS A 162 2.83 -1.23 -11.73
C CYS A 162 2.24 -1.21 -13.14
N VAL A 163 2.65 -0.27 -13.99
CA VAL A 163 2.17 -0.21 -15.39
C VAL A 163 2.58 -1.44 -16.19
N VAL A 164 3.74 -2.04 -15.90
CA VAL A 164 4.12 -3.34 -16.48
C VAL A 164 3.10 -4.43 -16.13
N ASP A 165 2.63 -4.47 -14.89
CA ASP A 165 1.64 -5.48 -14.46
C ASP A 165 0.28 -5.23 -15.11
N ILE A 166 -0.13 -3.97 -15.20
CA ILE A 166 -1.36 -3.55 -15.88
C ILE A 166 -1.32 -3.99 -17.35
N LEU A 167 -0.21 -3.72 -18.06
CA LEU A 167 -0.03 -4.13 -19.46
C LEU A 167 -0.01 -5.66 -19.60
N ARG A 168 0.68 -6.38 -18.70
CA ARG A 168 0.74 -7.85 -18.69
C ARG A 168 -0.65 -8.46 -18.52
N ARG A 169 -1.41 -8.01 -17.53
CA ARG A 169 -2.77 -8.49 -17.24
C ARG A 169 -3.81 -8.04 -18.28
N ALA A 170 -3.50 -7.02 -19.09
CA ALA A 170 -4.26 -6.64 -20.28
C ALA A 170 -3.88 -7.45 -21.53
N GLY A 171 -2.91 -8.38 -21.45
CA GLY A 171 -2.44 -9.17 -22.59
C GLY A 171 -1.51 -8.43 -23.55
N ARG A 172 -1.06 -7.21 -23.20
CA ARG A 172 -0.18 -6.36 -24.02
C ARG A 172 1.30 -6.70 -23.81
N ALA A 173 1.64 -7.98 -24.02
CA ALA A 173 2.93 -8.54 -23.62
C ALA A 173 4.16 -7.83 -24.21
N VAL A 174 4.11 -7.45 -25.50
CA VAL A 174 5.23 -6.76 -26.17
C VAL A 174 5.52 -5.41 -25.52
N GLN A 175 4.48 -4.62 -25.28
CA GLN A 175 4.63 -3.31 -24.65
C GLN A 175 5.01 -3.42 -23.18
N ALA A 176 4.46 -4.40 -22.45
CA ALA A 176 4.84 -4.68 -21.06
C ALA A 176 6.35 -4.95 -20.96
N ARG A 177 6.88 -5.81 -21.83
CA ARG A 177 8.32 -6.13 -21.90
C ARG A 177 9.15 -4.89 -22.21
N GLN A 178 8.82 -4.15 -23.27
CA GLN A 178 9.53 -2.93 -23.64
C GLN A 178 9.51 -1.87 -22.54
N HIS A 179 8.42 -1.79 -21.78
CA HIS A 179 8.31 -0.86 -20.65
C HIS A 179 9.19 -1.32 -19.47
N ALA A 180 9.18 -2.61 -19.14
CA ALA A 180 10.03 -3.20 -18.11
C ALA A 180 11.53 -2.99 -18.39
N GLU A 181 11.97 -3.24 -19.61
CA GLU A 181 13.36 -3.06 -20.04
C GLU A 181 13.81 -1.60 -19.89
N ARG A 182 12.98 -0.64 -20.32
CA ARG A 182 13.24 0.80 -20.13
C ARG A 182 13.42 1.19 -18.66
N ILE A 183 12.67 0.59 -17.75
CA ILE A 183 12.77 0.87 -16.31
C ILE A 183 14.07 0.29 -15.74
N LEU A 184 14.46 -0.90 -16.17
CA LEU A 184 15.74 -1.54 -15.79
C LEU A 184 16.92 -0.70 -16.27
N ASP A 185 16.91 -0.26 -17.53
CA ASP A 185 17.95 0.61 -18.11
C ASP A 185 18.01 1.98 -17.42
N GLY A 186 16.86 2.49 -16.96
CA GLY A 186 16.74 3.73 -16.19
C GLY A 186 17.24 3.63 -14.74
N GLY A 187 17.74 2.47 -14.32
CA GLY A 187 18.29 2.24 -12.99
C GLY A 187 17.21 2.09 -11.92
N ALA A 188 16.28 1.16 -12.08
CA ALA A 188 15.34 0.80 -11.01
C ALA A 188 16.05 0.50 -9.69
N SER A 189 15.36 0.71 -8.56
CA SER A 189 15.86 0.19 -7.27
C SER A 189 16.03 -1.34 -7.33
N PRO A 190 16.85 -1.94 -6.47
CA PRO A 190 17.04 -3.38 -6.52
C PRO A 190 15.79 -4.20 -6.19
N LEU A 191 14.94 -3.73 -5.27
CA LEU A 191 13.65 -4.36 -4.98
C LEU A 191 12.73 -4.34 -6.21
N VAL A 192 12.63 -3.19 -6.89
CA VAL A 192 11.85 -3.06 -8.12
C VAL A 192 12.47 -3.89 -9.25
N THR A 193 13.80 -3.98 -9.34
CA THR A 193 14.48 -4.85 -10.30
C THR A 193 14.09 -6.31 -10.13
N GLN A 194 14.01 -6.79 -8.89
CA GLN A 194 13.56 -8.16 -8.61
C GLN A 194 12.09 -8.36 -9.02
N VAL A 195 11.23 -7.39 -8.72
CA VAL A 195 9.82 -7.41 -9.17
C VAL A 195 9.72 -7.44 -10.70
N LEU A 196 10.49 -6.60 -11.41
CA LEU A 196 10.49 -6.55 -12.87
C LEU A 196 10.99 -7.86 -13.49
N ARG A 197 12.01 -8.49 -12.90
CA ARG A 197 12.49 -9.82 -13.36
C ARG A 197 11.42 -10.89 -13.20
N PHE A 198 10.69 -10.89 -12.08
CA PHE A 198 9.54 -11.78 -11.91
C PHE A 198 8.48 -11.52 -13.00
N GLN A 199 8.13 -10.25 -13.25
CA GLN A 199 7.17 -9.90 -14.29
C GLN A 199 7.63 -10.28 -15.71
N LEU A 200 8.92 -10.16 -16.02
CA LEU A 200 9.50 -10.59 -17.29
C LEU A 200 9.43 -12.11 -17.47
N ALA A 201 9.66 -12.88 -16.40
CA ALA A 201 9.48 -14.33 -16.43
C ALA A 201 8.00 -14.71 -16.64
N ALA A 202 7.07 -14.05 -15.94
CA ALA A 202 5.64 -14.23 -16.13
C ALA A 202 5.19 -13.89 -17.56
N LEU A 203 5.71 -12.79 -18.14
CA LEU A 203 5.48 -12.42 -19.53
C LEU A 203 5.99 -13.50 -20.50
N ALA A 204 7.15 -14.10 -20.22
CA ALA A 204 7.73 -15.16 -21.07
C ALA A 204 6.90 -16.44 -21.07
N SER A 205 6.20 -16.75 -19.96
CA SER A 205 5.27 -17.88 -19.88
C SER A 205 3.84 -17.56 -20.30
N GLY A 206 3.56 -16.32 -20.73
CA GLY A 206 2.20 -15.88 -21.09
C GLY A 206 1.26 -15.75 -19.88
N ASP A 207 1.80 -15.61 -18.68
CA ASP A 207 1.02 -15.48 -17.45
C ASP A 207 0.37 -14.09 -17.36
N MET A 208 -0.96 -14.07 -17.26
CA MET A 208 -1.81 -12.87 -17.10
C MET A 208 -2.51 -12.81 -15.73
N LEU A 209 -2.17 -13.72 -14.81
CA LEU A 209 -2.80 -13.84 -13.51
C LEU A 209 -2.36 -12.71 -12.57
N ARG A 210 -3.14 -12.53 -11.49
CA ARG A 210 -2.79 -11.63 -10.40
C ARG A 210 -1.59 -12.19 -9.62
N HIS A 211 -0.60 -11.34 -9.37
CA HIS A 211 0.47 -11.63 -8.42
C HIS A 211 0.63 -10.52 -7.39
N THR A 212 1.21 -10.88 -6.25
CA THR A 212 1.59 -9.94 -5.20
C THR A 212 3.06 -9.55 -5.28
N VAL A 213 3.40 -8.41 -4.70
CA VAL A 213 4.80 -8.04 -4.47
C VAL A 213 5.52 -9.11 -3.64
N ASP A 214 4.86 -9.71 -2.65
CA ASP A 214 5.46 -10.77 -1.83
C ASP A 214 5.84 -11.99 -2.68
N GLN A 215 4.97 -12.42 -3.61
CA GLN A 215 5.30 -13.49 -4.56
C GLN A 215 6.49 -13.12 -5.45
N ALA A 216 6.50 -11.91 -6.01
CA ALA A 216 7.60 -11.45 -6.86
C ALA A 216 8.94 -11.34 -6.12
N LEU A 217 8.89 -11.11 -4.81
CA LEU A 217 10.04 -11.09 -3.92
C LEU A 217 10.40 -12.47 -3.35
N GLY A 218 9.67 -13.53 -3.69
CA GLY A 218 9.89 -14.88 -3.15
C GLY A 218 9.62 -14.98 -1.65
N ARG A 219 8.75 -14.11 -1.11
CA ARG A 219 8.36 -14.13 0.30
C ARG A 219 7.16 -15.07 0.47
N PRO A 220 7.16 -15.91 1.51
CA PRO A 220 5.98 -16.71 1.83
C PRO A 220 4.80 -15.78 2.14
N GLU A 221 3.59 -16.22 1.83
CA GLU A 221 2.41 -15.51 2.28
C GLU A 221 2.47 -15.34 3.81
N PRO A 222 2.16 -14.14 4.33
CA PRO A 222 2.20 -13.91 5.76
C PRO A 222 1.24 -14.89 6.45
N ALA A 223 1.79 -15.74 7.33
CA ALA A 223 0.99 -16.67 8.11
C ALA A 223 -0.12 -15.92 8.87
N PRO A 224 -1.34 -16.48 8.97
CA PRO A 224 -2.40 -15.87 9.74
C PRO A 224 -1.96 -15.73 11.20
N GLY A 225 -1.86 -14.50 11.69
CA GLY A 225 -1.41 -14.24 13.06
C GLY A 225 -0.82 -12.84 13.26
N ARG A 226 -0.44 -12.56 14.50
CA ARG A 226 0.25 -11.31 14.85
C ARG A 226 1.69 -11.40 14.38
N ARG A 227 2.10 -10.50 13.49
CA ARG A 227 3.50 -10.32 13.12
C ARG A 227 4.31 -9.93 14.37
N THR A 228 5.35 -10.69 14.66
CA THR A 228 6.31 -10.43 15.74
C THR A 228 7.52 -9.71 15.18
N LEU A 229 8.21 -8.91 16.00
CA LEU A 229 9.43 -8.23 15.54
C LEU A 229 10.61 -9.20 15.44
N GLY A 230 10.53 -10.33 16.14
CA GLY A 230 11.57 -11.37 16.15
C GLY A 230 12.77 -11.00 17.03
N ASP A 231 12.72 -9.86 17.72
CA ASP A 231 13.71 -9.43 18.71
C ASP A 231 12.99 -9.01 20.00
N PRO A 232 13.28 -9.65 21.15
CA PRO A 232 12.58 -9.38 22.41
C PRO A 232 12.73 -7.94 22.91
N LEU A 233 13.87 -7.29 22.68
CA LEU A 233 14.10 -5.92 23.13
C LEU A 233 13.30 -4.95 22.27
N LEU A 234 13.28 -5.14 20.94
CA LEU A 234 12.43 -4.36 20.06
C LEU A 234 10.94 -4.51 20.39
N GLU A 235 10.48 -5.72 20.72
CA GLU A 235 9.09 -5.94 21.15
C GLU A 235 8.77 -5.18 22.44
N TYR A 236 9.69 -5.21 23.40
CA TYR A 236 9.53 -4.48 24.66
C TYR A 236 9.50 -2.96 24.44
N LEU A 237 10.43 -2.44 23.65
CA LEU A 237 10.52 -1.01 23.33
C LEU A 237 9.27 -0.55 22.59
N GLN A 238 8.78 -1.32 21.62
CA GLN A 238 7.53 -1.02 20.93
C GLN A 238 6.34 -0.94 21.89
N GLN A 239 6.21 -1.94 22.78
CA GLN A 239 5.04 -2.07 23.63
C GLN A 239 4.99 -1.04 24.76
N ASN A 240 6.14 -0.68 25.33
CA ASN A 240 6.21 0.18 26.52
C ASN A 240 6.63 1.62 26.18
N HIS A 241 7.36 1.81 25.08
CA HIS A 241 8.05 3.06 24.74
C HIS A 241 7.83 3.48 23.28
N GLY A 242 6.84 2.91 22.58
CA GLY A 242 6.62 3.13 21.15
C GLY A 242 6.38 4.59 20.75
N GLN A 243 5.87 5.41 21.67
CA GLN A 243 5.67 6.85 21.52
C GLN A 243 6.98 7.66 21.47
N LEU A 244 8.08 7.10 21.98
CA LEU A 244 9.40 7.74 22.04
C LEU A 244 10.29 7.37 20.84
N LEU A 245 9.76 6.53 19.94
CA LEU A 245 10.48 6.06 18.76
C LEU A 245 10.32 7.02 17.59
N THR A 246 11.43 7.32 16.93
CA THR A 246 11.44 8.09 15.70
C THR A 246 10.70 7.35 14.59
N GLN A 247 10.31 8.06 13.53
CA GLN A 247 9.68 7.43 12.36
C GLN A 247 10.61 6.39 11.70
N ALA A 248 11.91 6.70 11.60
CA ALA A 248 12.90 5.81 11.01
C ALA A 248 13.10 4.54 11.85
N GLU A 249 13.18 4.64 13.18
CA GLU A 249 13.26 3.48 14.07
C GLU A 249 12.01 2.61 13.96
N ARG A 250 10.82 3.23 14.01
CA ARG A 250 9.55 2.51 13.84
C ARG A 250 9.51 1.77 12.51
N LYS A 251 9.98 2.39 11.43
CA LYS A 251 10.09 1.74 10.12
C LYS A 251 11.09 0.58 10.17
N ALA A 252 12.31 0.81 10.67
CA ALA A 252 13.39 -0.17 10.76
C ALA A 252 12.99 -1.45 11.50
N MET A 253 12.28 -1.32 12.63
CA MET A 253 11.80 -2.46 13.43
C MET A 253 10.98 -3.46 12.61
N TRP A 254 10.15 -2.93 11.71
CA TRP A 254 9.24 -3.70 10.87
C TRP A 254 9.83 -4.07 9.50
N MET A 255 11.12 -3.83 9.26
CA MET A 255 11.78 -4.33 8.05
C MET A 255 12.06 -5.83 8.19
N ASP A 256 11.75 -6.56 7.13
CA ASP A 256 12.20 -7.94 6.97
C ASP A 256 13.32 -7.99 5.94
N THR A 257 14.04 -9.11 5.92
CA THR A 257 14.97 -9.41 4.86
C THR A 257 14.30 -10.20 3.75
N VAL A 258 14.79 -9.99 2.52
CA VAL A 258 14.41 -10.72 1.32
C VAL A 258 15.67 -11.28 0.68
N GLN A 259 15.58 -12.50 0.14
CA GLN A 259 16.66 -13.06 -0.67
C GLN A 259 16.59 -12.46 -2.07
N THR A 260 17.69 -11.87 -2.49
CA THR A 260 17.85 -11.33 -3.84
C THR A 260 19.04 -12.00 -4.51
N GLN A 261 19.22 -11.81 -5.82
CA GLN A 261 20.39 -12.38 -6.52
C GLN A 261 21.74 -11.84 -5.99
N GLU A 262 21.75 -10.64 -5.41
CA GLU A 262 22.93 -10.03 -4.78
C GLU A 262 23.10 -10.45 -3.31
N GLY A 263 22.27 -11.37 -2.82
CA GLY A 263 22.25 -11.82 -1.44
C GLY A 263 21.07 -11.26 -0.63
N PRO A 264 21.06 -11.51 0.70
CA PRO A 264 20.02 -11.04 1.60
C PRO A 264 20.05 -9.50 1.71
N ARG A 265 18.88 -8.87 1.60
CA ARG A 265 18.72 -7.42 1.75
C ARG A 265 17.51 -7.07 2.58
N TRP A 266 17.55 -5.90 3.21
CA TRP A 266 16.38 -5.33 3.87
C TRP A 266 15.33 -4.91 2.83
N LEU A 267 14.05 -5.02 3.18
CA LEU A 267 12.93 -4.61 2.34
C LEU A 267 12.74 -3.09 2.31
N THR A 268 13.84 -2.37 2.09
CA THR A 268 13.93 -0.91 1.97
C THR A 268 15.29 -0.57 1.36
N ASP A 269 15.31 0.46 0.53
CA ASP A 269 16.48 1.15 0.00
C ASP A 269 16.74 2.51 0.71
N ASP A 270 16.00 2.81 1.79
CA ASP A 270 16.05 4.08 2.52
C ASP A 270 17.36 4.14 3.31
N PRO A 271 18.28 5.05 2.96
CA PRO A 271 19.61 5.09 3.58
C PRO A 271 19.54 5.30 5.09
N ALA A 272 18.56 6.06 5.59
CA ALA A 272 18.41 6.32 7.01
C ALA A 272 17.97 5.05 7.76
N VAL A 273 17.08 4.26 7.17
CA VAL A 273 16.62 2.99 7.76
C VAL A 273 17.71 1.92 7.66
N LEU A 274 18.41 1.85 6.53
CA LEU A 274 19.51 0.91 6.33
C LEU A 274 20.66 1.14 7.31
N SER A 275 21.00 2.41 7.59
CA SER A 275 22.02 2.77 8.58
C SER A 275 21.68 2.23 9.99
N LEU A 276 20.41 2.29 10.37
CA LEU A 276 19.91 1.76 11.65
C LEU A 276 19.94 0.23 11.74
N LEU A 277 20.03 -0.48 10.61
CA LEU A 277 19.94 -1.95 10.51
C LEU A 277 21.29 -2.62 10.18
N THR A 278 22.39 -1.87 10.24
CA THR A 278 23.76 -2.35 9.97
C THR A 278 24.16 -3.55 10.84
N GLU A 279 23.82 -3.53 12.13
CA GLU A 279 24.02 -4.64 13.07
C GLU A 279 22.77 -5.55 13.22
N GLY A 280 21.83 -5.46 12.28
CA GLY A 280 20.55 -6.17 12.31
C GLY A 280 19.60 -5.70 13.41
N LYS A 281 18.50 -6.46 13.60
CA LYS A 281 17.44 -6.09 14.56
C LYS A 281 17.93 -6.02 16.00
N ALA A 282 18.85 -6.90 16.39
CA ALA A 282 19.44 -6.88 17.73
C ALA A 282 20.28 -5.61 17.96
N GLY A 283 21.05 -5.18 16.96
CA GLY A 283 21.80 -3.93 17.00
C GLY A 283 20.89 -2.70 17.07
N LEU A 284 19.83 -2.67 16.26
CA LEU A 284 18.79 -1.64 16.33
C LEU A 284 18.22 -1.51 17.74
N GLY A 285 17.87 -2.62 18.39
CA GLY A 285 17.34 -2.60 19.75
C GLY A 285 18.30 -1.99 20.76
N ARG A 286 19.59 -2.34 20.67
CA ARG A 286 20.64 -1.75 21.53
C ARG A 286 20.80 -0.25 21.29
N ALA A 287 20.83 0.17 20.03
CA ALA A 287 21.00 1.59 19.67
C ALA A 287 19.83 2.44 20.20
N ILE A 288 18.59 1.96 20.04
CA ILE A 288 17.41 2.64 20.58
C ILE A 288 17.47 2.71 22.11
N GLU A 289 17.79 1.59 22.78
CA GLU A 289 17.94 1.58 24.24
C GLU A 289 18.98 2.61 24.71
N GLN A 290 20.14 2.66 24.06
CA GLN A 290 21.20 3.61 24.40
C GLN A 290 20.77 5.07 24.19
N ARG A 291 20.14 5.38 23.05
CA ARG A 291 19.62 6.72 22.76
C ARG A 291 18.60 7.17 23.80
N LEU A 292 17.59 6.34 24.07
CA LEU A 292 16.55 6.66 25.06
C LEU A 292 17.13 6.81 26.47
N ARG A 293 18.15 6.03 26.84
CA ARG A 293 18.83 6.20 28.14
C ARG A 293 19.53 7.54 28.25
N ALA A 294 20.16 8.01 27.17
CA ALA A 294 20.84 9.29 27.14
C ALA A 294 19.86 10.47 27.20
N GLU A 295 18.72 10.37 26.49
CA GLU A 295 17.71 11.43 26.42
C GLU A 295 16.88 11.56 27.71
N LEU A 296 16.64 10.47 28.44
CA LEU A 296 15.69 10.42 29.55
C LEU A 296 16.34 10.40 30.93
N ALA A 297 17.64 10.71 31.04
CA ALA A 297 18.36 10.94 32.31
C ALA A 297 18.11 9.91 33.45
N GLY A 298 17.89 8.63 33.11
CA GLY A 298 17.63 7.56 34.08
C GLY A 298 16.16 7.24 34.35
N GLU A 299 15.21 7.99 33.79
CA GLU A 299 13.77 7.70 33.85
C GLU A 299 13.37 6.52 32.95
N LEU A 300 14.22 6.13 32.00
CA LEU A 300 13.96 4.98 31.14
C LEU A 300 14.02 3.67 31.92
N VAL A 301 12.84 3.09 32.17
CA VAL A 301 12.72 1.76 32.76
C VAL A 301 12.75 0.69 31.65
N ILE A 302 13.90 0.04 31.48
CA ILE A 302 14.02 -1.27 30.81
C ILE A 302 14.18 -2.33 31.88
N ASN A 303 13.07 -2.96 32.23
CA ASN A 303 13.01 -3.92 33.33
C ASN A 303 13.69 -5.23 32.95
N ARG A 304 14.82 -5.53 33.59
CA ARG A 304 15.59 -6.77 33.44
C ARG A 304 15.63 -7.47 34.80
N CYS A 305 15.63 -8.80 34.79
CA CYS A 305 15.72 -9.60 36.00
C CYS A 305 17.05 -9.30 36.72
N PRO A 306 17.03 -8.96 38.02
CA PRO A 306 18.25 -8.67 38.76
C PRO A 306 19.14 -9.92 38.96
N LYS A 307 18.57 -11.13 38.90
CA LYS A 307 19.33 -12.38 39.05
C LYS A 307 20.01 -12.84 37.76
N CYS A 308 19.32 -12.78 36.62
CA CYS A 308 19.83 -13.36 35.36
C CYS A 308 19.92 -12.38 34.18
N GLY A 309 19.58 -11.10 34.36
CA GLY A 309 19.64 -10.08 33.30
C GLY A 309 18.56 -10.19 32.20
N ALA A 310 17.72 -11.23 32.25
CA ALA A 310 16.67 -11.46 31.27
C ALA A 310 15.64 -10.32 31.22
N LEU A 311 15.22 -9.94 30.02
CA LEU A 311 14.19 -8.90 29.85
C LEU A 311 12.85 -9.35 30.44
N ALA A 312 12.27 -8.52 31.29
CA ALA A 312 10.97 -8.79 31.90
C ALA A 312 9.83 -8.53 30.90
N ARG A 313 8.65 -9.13 31.13
CA ARG A 313 7.51 -9.02 30.20
C ARG A 313 7.04 -7.56 30.02
N THR A 314 7.04 -6.79 31.10
CA THR A 314 6.59 -5.39 31.13
C THR A 314 7.50 -4.59 32.04
N SER A 315 7.45 -3.26 31.96
CA SER A 315 8.18 -2.38 32.88
C SER A 315 7.87 -2.61 34.36
N LYS A 316 6.69 -3.12 34.68
CA LYS A 316 6.23 -3.34 36.08
C LYS A 316 6.35 -4.79 36.56
N ALA A 317 6.85 -5.71 35.73
CA ALA A 317 6.93 -7.12 36.11
C ALA A 317 7.95 -7.37 37.24
N ARG A 318 7.55 -8.19 38.23
CA ARG A 318 8.36 -8.53 39.43
C ARG A 318 8.74 -10.01 39.52
N GLN A 319 8.59 -10.73 38.41
CA GLN A 319 8.88 -12.17 38.29
C GLN A 319 9.57 -12.41 36.95
N CYS A 320 10.70 -13.12 36.96
CA CYS A 320 11.37 -13.54 35.74
C CYS A 320 10.71 -14.80 35.19
N ARG A 321 10.64 -14.89 33.86
CA ARG A 321 10.13 -16.06 33.13
C ARG A 321 11.22 -17.04 32.73
N GLN A 322 12.48 -16.60 32.74
CA GLN A 322 13.63 -17.42 32.38
C GLN A 322 14.24 -18.09 33.62
N CYS A 323 14.43 -17.34 34.71
CA CYS A 323 14.74 -17.91 36.00
C CYS A 323 13.52 -17.75 36.93
N PRO A 324 13.23 -18.69 37.84
CA PRO A 324 12.08 -18.60 38.74
C PRO A 324 12.23 -17.52 39.84
N HIS A 325 13.11 -16.54 39.65
CA HIS A 325 13.35 -15.47 40.60
C HIS A 325 12.22 -14.42 40.59
N THR A 326 11.80 -14.02 41.78
CA THR A 326 10.85 -12.94 42.03
C THR A 326 11.52 -11.85 42.84
N TRP A 327 11.45 -10.60 42.38
CA TRP A 327 11.89 -9.42 43.11
C TRP A 327 10.63 -8.60 43.44
N ARG A 328 9.90 -9.09 44.44
CA ARG A 328 8.95 -8.24 45.15
C ARG A 328 9.81 -7.39 46.07
N ASP A 329 9.63 -6.06 46.05
CA ASP A 329 10.31 -5.17 47.00
C ASP A 329 10.28 -5.85 48.38
N SER A 330 11.45 -6.13 48.95
CA SER A 330 11.50 -6.39 50.38
C SER A 330 10.98 -5.11 51.04
N PRO A 331 9.97 -5.17 51.90
CA PRO A 331 9.58 -4.01 52.67
C PRO A 331 10.75 -3.67 53.60
N VAL A 332 11.49 -2.61 53.28
CA VAL A 332 12.36 -1.89 54.21
C VAL A 332 12.21 -0.41 53.89
#